data_AF-A0A9Q4GB86-F1
#
_entry.id   AF-A0A9Q4GB86-F1
#
_cell.length_a   1.000
_cell.length_b   1.000
_cell.length_c   1.000
_cell.angle_alpha   90.00
_cell.angle_beta   90.00
_cell.angle_gamma   90.00
#
_symmetry.space_group_name_H-M   'P 1'
#
loop_
_entity.id
_entity.type
_entity.pdbx_description
1 polymer ?
#
loop_
_entity_poly.entity_id
_entity_poly.type
_entity_poly.pdbx_seq_one_letter_code
_entity_poly.pdbx_strand_id
1 'polypeptide(L)'
;MESKLKLDLERIFREATSSGELFDSFQKAIKHKLKDAELFKILLSNIILSPDEIKMYTEKLCREYNDIRYDIYMWAANILESMHAGEHLETAFEYYRKAIESNRTDYQPYISMAKMYNPELDVPPKKVLLELLKNGIEEVRHKSRVCRAIADLYDILQDKVMKQKYLAMAAKYARGGM
;
A
#
# COMPACT_ATOMS: atom_id res chain seq x y z
N MET A 1 13.65 -28.32 -7.60
CA MET A 1 14.68 -27.33 -8.01
C MET A 1 14.23 -25.91 -7.68
N GLU A 2 13.04 -25.49 -8.11
CA GLU A 2 12.47 -24.17 -7.76
C GLU A 2 12.36 -23.92 -6.25
N SER A 3 11.97 -24.92 -5.47
CA SER A 3 11.89 -24.80 -4.00
C SER A 3 13.25 -24.50 -3.34
N LYS A 4 14.35 -25.08 -3.82
CA LYS A 4 15.69 -24.80 -3.26
C LYS A 4 16.14 -23.38 -3.61
N LEU A 5 15.97 -22.97 -4.87
CA LEU A 5 16.29 -21.60 -5.30
C LEU A 5 15.50 -20.56 -4.51
N LYS A 6 14.20 -20.81 -4.28
CA LYS A 6 13.35 -19.92 -3.49
C LYS A 6 13.86 -19.75 -2.06
N LEU A 7 14.21 -20.85 -1.38
CA LEU A 7 14.75 -20.80 -0.02
C LEU A 7 16.09 -20.07 0.03
N ASP A 8 16.96 -20.29 -0.95
CA ASP A 8 18.24 -19.58 -1.05
C ASP A 8 18.02 -18.07 -1.23
N LEU A 9 17.09 -17.66 -2.10
CA LEU A 9 16.75 -16.26 -2.32
C LEU A 9 16.10 -15.62 -1.08
N GLU A 10 15.20 -16.32 -0.41
CA GLU A 10 14.58 -15.83 0.83
C GLU A 10 15.65 -15.53 1.88
N ARG A 11 16.59 -16.45 2.06
CA ARG A 11 17.71 -16.28 2.99
C ARG A 11 18.53 -15.05 2.62
N ILE A 12 18.90 -14.90 1.35
CA ILE A 12 19.69 -13.74 0.89
C ILE A 12 18.91 -12.44 1.09
N PHE A 13 17.63 -12.38 0.70
CA PHE A 13 16.80 -11.19 0.87
C PHE A 13 16.67 -10.76 2.33
N ARG A 14 16.70 -11.71 3.28
CA ARG A 14 16.63 -11.44 4.71
C ARG A 14 17.97 -11.01 5.31
N GLU A 15 19.06 -11.64 4.88
CA GLU A 15 20.37 -11.57 5.56
C GLU A 15 21.39 -10.66 4.85
N ALA A 16 21.18 -10.32 3.58
CA ALA A 16 22.13 -9.54 2.81
C ALA A 16 22.38 -8.18 3.48
N THR A 17 23.65 -7.81 3.53
CA THR A 17 24.14 -6.55 4.10
C THR A 17 24.63 -5.57 3.03
N SER A 18 24.49 -5.92 1.75
CA SER A 18 24.87 -5.08 0.62
C SER A 18 23.80 -5.01 -0.47
N SER A 19 23.58 -3.81 -1.02
CA SER A 19 22.62 -3.58 -2.10
C SER A 19 22.95 -4.38 -3.36
N GLY A 20 24.23 -4.60 -3.65
CA GLY A 20 24.67 -5.38 -4.81
C GLY A 20 24.22 -6.84 -4.74
N GLU A 21 24.35 -7.47 -3.57
CA GLU A 21 23.91 -8.86 -3.36
C GLU A 21 22.39 -9.00 -3.51
N LEU A 22 21.62 -8.03 -3.00
CA LEU A 22 20.17 -7.98 -3.20
C LEU A 22 19.80 -7.81 -4.67
N PHE A 23 20.51 -6.93 -5.39
CA PHE A 23 20.27 -6.70 -6.81
C PHE A 23 20.53 -7.95 -7.66
N ASP A 24 21.66 -8.62 -7.46
CA ASP A 24 22.01 -9.84 -8.20
C ASP A 24 21.00 -10.96 -7.93
N SER A 25 20.60 -11.11 -6.67
CA SER A 25 19.60 -12.11 -6.25
C SER A 25 18.21 -11.78 -6.82
N PHE A 26 17.85 -10.51 -6.85
CA PHE A 26 16.63 -10.04 -7.50
C PHE A 26 16.64 -10.34 -9.00
N GLN A 27 17.71 -10.04 -9.73
CA GLN A 27 17.83 -10.37 -11.16
C GLN A 27 17.71 -11.87 -11.39
N LYS A 28 18.29 -12.69 -10.51
CA LYS A 28 18.15 -14.15 -10.55
C LYS A 28 16.70 -14.58 -10.36
N ALA A 29 15.98 -14.01 -9.39
CA ALA A 29 14.56 -14.30 -9.18
C ALA A 29 13.71 -13.98 -10.42
N ILE A 30 13.95 -12.81 -11.04
CA ILE A 30 13.26 -12.38 -12.26
C ILE A 30 13.58 -13.31 -13.43
N LYS A 31 14.86 -13.65 -13.64
CA LYS A 31 15.31 -14.56 -14.71
C LYS A 31 14.65 -15.94 -14.61
N HIS A 32 14.45 -16.42 -13.39
CA HIS A 32 13.76 -17.69 -13.12
C HIS A 32 12.23 -17.56 -13.05
N LYS A 33 11.68 -16.37 -13.33
CA LYS A 33 10.23 -16.10 -13.35
C LYS A 33 9.52 -16.46 -12.05
N LEU A 34 10.18 -16.25 -10.91
CA LEU A 34 9.56 -16.48 -9.62
C LEU A 34 8.50 -15.39 -9.36
N LYS A 35 7.25 -15.82 -9.26
CA LYS A 35 6.08 -14.94 -9.04
C LYS A 35 5.51 -15.15 -7.65
N ASP A 36 6.28 -14.78 -6.64
CA ASP A 36 5.86 -14.93 -5.25
C ASP A 36 5.90 -13.57 -4.54
N ALA A 37 4.72 -13.04 -4.25
CA ALA A 37 4.59 -11.78 -3.56
C ALA A 37 5.27 -11.81 -2.19
N GLU A 38 5.15 -12.90 -1.43
CA GLU A 38 5.73 -13.01 -0.09
C GLU A 38 7.24 -13.01 -0.14
N LEU A 39 7.83 -13.69 -1.13
CA LEU A 39 9.29 -13.64 -1.33
C LEU A 39 9.78 -12.20 -1.58
N PHE A 40 9.07 -11.44 -2.42
CA PHE A 40 9.48 -10.07 -2.72
C PHE A 40 9.15 -9.07 -1.61
N LYS A 41 8.15 -9.33 -0.77
CA LYS A 41 7.93 -8.58 0.46
C LYS A 41 9.13 -8.68 1.39
N ILE A 42 9.75 -9.85 1.49
CA ILE A 42 10.98 -10.06 2.28
C ILE A 42 12.13 -9.21 1.72
N LEU A 43 12.31 -9.18 0.39
CA LEU A 43 13.29 -8.28 -0.25
C LEU A 43 13.05 -6.82 0.13
N LEU A 44 11.82 -6.33 -0.07
CA LEU A 44 11.49 -4.92 0.17
C LEU A 44 11.62 -4.52 1.65
N SER A 45 11.48 -5.47 2.57
CA SER A 45 11.64 -5.25 4.01
C SER A 45 13.09 -5.29 4.49
N ASN A 46 14.07 -5.51 3.60
CA ASN A 46 15.46 -5.49 4.03
C ASN A 46 15.90 -4.06 4.40
N ILE A 47 16.43 -3.92 5.62
CA ILE A 47 16.80 -2.64 6.23
C ILE A 47 17.91 -1.88 5.49
N ILE A 48 18.70 -2.56 4.65
CA ILE A 48 19.78 -1.92 3.91
C ILE A 48 19.28 -1.17 2.67
N LEU A 49 18.02 -1.39 2.26
CA LEU A 49 17.46 -0.72 1.10
C LEU A 49 17.15 0.74 1.41
N SER A 50 17.64 1.60 0.52
CA SER A 50 17.20 2.99 0.45
C SER A 50 15.76 3.12 -0.07
N PRO A 51 15.08 4.25 0.18
CA PRO A 51 13.76 4.53 -0.39
C PRO A 51 13.73 4.40 -1.91
N ASP A 52 14.79 4.82 -2.61
CA ASP A 52 14.85 4.78 -4.07
C ASP A 52 15.03 3.34 -4.58
N GLU A 53 15.75 2.50 -3.86
CA GLU A 53 15.85 1.07 -4.20
C GLU A 53 14.52 0.35 -3.96
N ILE A 54 13.81 0.65 -2.88
CA ILE A 54 12.45 0.13 -2.65
C ILE A 54 11.57 0.51 -3.84
N LYS A 55 11.59 1.77 -4.28
CA LYS A 55 10.82 2.22 -5.46
C LYS A 55 11.25 1.46 -6.72
N MET A 56 12.55 1.34 -6.97
CA MET A 56 13.10 0.65 -8.14
C MET A 56 12.63 -0.81 -8.20
N TYR A 57 12.79 -1.57 -7.12
CA TYR A 57 12.36 -2.97 -7.06
C TYR A 57 10.85 -3.10 -7.21
N THR A 58 10.08 -2.25 -6.52
CA THR A 58 8.61 -2.21 -6.59
C THR A 58 8.13 -1.99 -8.03
N GLU A 59 8.63 -0.96 -8.72
CA GLU A 59 8.23 -0.66 -10.10
C GLU A 59 8.64 -1.77 -11.07
N LYS A 60 9.83 -2.35 -10.90
CA LYS A 60 10.29 -3.46 -11.76
C LYS A 60 9.42 -4.70 -11.57
N LEU A 61 9.11 -5.07 -10.32
CA LEU A 61 8.23 -6.20 -10.00
C LEU A 61 6.83 -6.01 -10.58
N CYS A 62 6.23 -4.85 -10.35
CA CYS A 62 4.89 -4.56 -10.83
C CYS A 62 4.84 -4.52 -12.35
N ARG A 63 5.89 -4.05 -13.03
CA ARG A 63 5.97 -4.13 -14.51
C ARG A 63 6.05 -5.57 -15.03
N GLU A 64 6.74 -6.44 -14.32
CA GLU A 64 6.98 -7.83 -14.73
C GLU A 64 5.79 -8.76 -14.41
N TYR A 65 5.15 -8.57 -13.25
CA TYR A 65 4.17 -9.50 -12.68
C TYR A 65 2.88 -8.78 -12.29
N ASN A 66 1.91 -8.77 -13.22
CA ASN A 66 0.63 -8.07 -13.03
C ASN A 66 -0.23 -8.65 -11.91
N ASP A 67 -0.11 -9.95 -11.68
CA ASP A 67 -0.88 -10.75 -10.73
C ASP A 67 -0.56 -10.45 -9.25
N ILE A 68 0.63 -9.91 -8.97
CA ILE A 68 1.06 -9.57 -7.60
C ILE A 68 1.13 -8.06 -7.35
N ARG A 69 0.79 -7.22 -8.33
CA ARG A 69 0.93 -5.75 -8.25
C ARG A 69 0.29 -5.17 -7.01
N TYR A 70 -0.95 -5.59 -6.73
CA TYR A 70 -1.70 -5.11 -5.59
C TYR A 70 -0.93 -5.32 -4.28
N ASP A 71 -0.47 -6.55 -4.04
CA ASP A 71 0.23 -6.92 -2.81
C ASP A 71 1.58 -6.19 -2.68
N ILE A 72 2.30 -6.05 -3.79
CA ILE A 72 3.60 -5.38 -3.83
C ILE A 72 3.44 -3.87 -3.61
N TYR A 73 2.49 -3.21 -4.27
CA TYR A 73 2.23 -1.78 -4.06
C TYR A 73 1.74 -1.49 -2.64
N MET A 74 0.84 -2.31 -2.09
CA MET A 74 0.40 -2.17 -0.70
C MET A 74 1.58 -2.30 0.28
N TRP A 75 2.46 -3.28 0.05
CA TRP A 75 3.62 -3.48 0.92
C TRP A 75 4.62 -2.34 0.85
N ALA A 76 4.96 -1.90 -0.36
CA ALA A 76 5.87 -0.78 -0.57
C ALA A 76 5.32 0.52 0.04
N ALA A 77 4.01 0.77 -0.09
CA ALA A 77 3.36 1.91 0.54
C ALA A 77 3.51 1.88 2.06
N ASN A 78 3.21 0.74 2.70
CA ASN A 78 3.34 0.59 4.16
C ASN A 78 4.80 0.84 4.64
N ILE A 79 5.79 0.29 3.94
CA ILE A 79 7.20 0.50 4.30
C ILE A 79 7.57 1.98 4.21
N LEU A 80 7.27 2.62 3.08
CA LEU A 80 7.59 4.02 2.86
C LEU A 80 6.86 4.95 3.82
N GLU A 81 5.60 4.66 4.16
CA GLU A 81 4.84 5.40 5.17
C GLU A 81 5.53 5.36 6.54
N SER A 82 6.05 4.19 6.93
CA SER A 82 6.72 4.00 8.22
C SER A 82 8.17 4.52 8.29
N MET A 83 8.76 4.83 7.13
CA MET A 83 10.17 5.16 7.00
C MET A 83 10.42 6.66 7.28
N HIS A 84 11.52 6.96 7.98
CA HIS A 84 12.01 8.31 8.27
C HIS A 84 10.92 9.32 8.66
N ALA A 85 10.08 8.95 9.65
CA ALA A 85 9.07 9.82 10.26
C ALA A 85 8.12 10.53 9.26
N GLY A 86 7.84 9.91 8.12
CA GLY A 86 6.87 10.43 7.15
C GLY A 86 7.45 11.28 6.02
N GLU A 87 8.78 11.31 5.85
CA GLU A 87 9.43 11.94 4.69
C GLU A 87 8.96 11.39 3.33
N HIS A 88 8.39 10.18 3.33
CA HIS A 88 7.93 9.51 2.11
C HIS A 88 6.41 9.35 2.02
N LEU A 89 5.64 10.11 2.81
CA LEU A 89 4.17 10.04 2.80
C LEU A 89 3.56 10.26 1.41
N GLU A 90 4.10 11.21 0.62
CA GLU A 90 3.61 11.42 -0.74
C GLU A 90 3.84 10.20 -1.63
N THR A 91 5.02 9.57 -1.53
CA THR A 91 5.29 8.34 -2.31
C THR A 91 4.43 7.17 -1.82
N ALA A 92 4.25 7.01 -0.51
CA ALA A 92 3.38 5.98 0.04
C ALA A 92 1.93 6.16 -0.43
N PHE A 93 1.44 7.40 -0.45
CA PHE A 93 0.12 7.74 -1.00
C PHE A 93 0.00 7.32 -2.47
N GLU A 94 0.99 7.64 -3.31
CA GLU A 94 0.98 7.23 -4.72
C GLU A 94 1.01 5.70 -4.89
N TYR A 95 1.68 4.96 -4.00
CA TYR A 95 1.63 3.49 -4.03
C TYR A 95 0.30 2.90 -3.57
N TYR A 96 -0.37 3.49 -2.60
CA TYR A 96 -1.75 3.12 -2.31
C TYR A 96 -2.69 3.40 -3.50
N ARG A 97 -2.47 4.49 -4.25
CA ARG A 97 -3.21 4.75 -5.50
C ARG A 97 -2.96 3.68 -6.56
N LYS A 98 -1.70 3.30 -6.79
CA LYS A 98 -1.36 2.20 -7.72
C LYS A 98 -1.93 0.85 -7.26
N ALA A 99 -2.02 0.60 -5.96
CA ALA A 99 -2.69 -0.57 -5.43
C ALA A 99 -4.20 -0.56 -5.77
N ILE A 100 -4.88 0.58 -5.62
CA ILE A 100 -6.28 0.74 -6.04
C ILE A 100 -6.45 0.48 -7.54
N GLU A 101 -5.58 1.04 -8.37
CA GLU A 101 -5.62 0.81 -9.82
C GLU A 101 -5.47 -0.68 -10.17
N SER A 102 -4.73 -1.43 -9.34
CA SER A 102 -4.53 -2.87 -9.49
C SER A 102 -5.72 -3.68 -8.95
N ASN A 103 -6.43 -3.21 -7.93
CA ASN A 103 -7.64 -3.82 -7.39
C ASN A 103 -8.56 -2.78 -6.72
N ARG A 104 -9.48 -2.23 -7.51
CA ARG A 104 -10.43 -1.18 -7.07
C ARG A 104 -11.46 -1.64 -6.06
N THR A 105 -11.68 -2.96 -5.96
CA THR A 105 -12.75 -3.52 -5.13
C THR A 105 -12.33 -3.72 -3.68
N ASP A 106 -11.02 -3.68 -3.40
CA ASP A 106 -10.48 -3.78 -2.05
C ASP A 106 -10.53 -2.42 -1.35
N TYR A 107 -10.98 -2.43 -0.10
CA TYR A 107 -11.14 -1.24 0.72
C TYR A 107 -9.87 -0.89 1.49
N GLN A 108 -8.90 -1.80 1.62
CA GLN A 108 -7.71 -1.62 2.45
C GLN A 108 -6.86 -0.40 2.06
N PRO A 109 -6.53 -0.15 0.77
CA PRO A 109 -5.74 1.01 0.40
C PRO A 109 -6.41 2.34 0.82
N TYR A 110 -7.74 2.43 0.68
CA TYR A 110 -8.51 3.60 1.09
C TYR A 110 -8.42 3.84 2.60
N ILE A 111 -8.51 2.77 3.41
CA ILE A 111 -8.37 2.90 4.86
C ILE A 111 -6.95 3.33 5.24
N SER A 112 -5.93 2.74 4.63
CA SER A 112 -4.54 3.13 4.91
C SER A 112 -4.29 4.61 4.58
N MET A 113 -4.73 5.08 3.41
CA MET A 113 -4.61 6.50 3.04
C MET A 113 -5.40 7.45 3.96
N ALA A 114 -6.55 7.03 4.48
CA ALA A 114 -7.29 7.85 5.43
C ALA A 114 -6.52 7.96 6.77
N LYS A 115 -5.88 6.88 7.21
CA LYS A 115 -5.14 6.81 8.48
C LYS A 115 -3.80 7.56 8.43
N MET A 116 -3.14 7.57 7.28
CA MET A 116 -1.86 8.26 7.12
C MET A 116 -1.98 9.80 7.14
N TYR A 117 -3.20 10.34 6.99
CA TYR A 117 -3.41 11.78 6.88
C TYR A 117 -3.04 12.51 8.18
N ASN A 118 -2.08 13.42 8.06
CA ASN A 118 -1.70 14.34 9.12
C ASN A 118 -2.09 15.79 8.73
N PRO A 119 -3.03 16.43 9.44
CA PRO A 119 -3.46 17.81 9.16
C PRO A 119 -2.34 18.86 9.22
N GLU A 120 -1.29 18.62 10.00
CA GLU A 120 -0.16 19.55 10.13
C GLU A 120 0.73 19.53 8.89
N LEU A 121 0.85 18.37 8.24
CA LEU A 121 1.64 18.19 7.03
C LEU A 121 0.82 18.48 5.77
N ASP A 122 -0.48 18.15 5.77
CA ASP A 122 -1.39 18.17 4.61
C ASP A 122 -0.81 17.44 3.39
N VAL A 123 -0.12 16.31 3.64
CA VAL A 123 0.42 15.40 2.62
C VAL A 123 -0.19 14.01 2.83
N PRO A 124 -0.98 13.49 1.85
CA PRO A 124 -1.47 14.17 0.65
C PRO A 124 -2.43 15.33 0.98
N PRO A 125 -2.66 16.27 0.05
CA PRO A 125 -3.62 17.36 0.26
C PRO A 125 -5.02 16.83 0.59
N LYS A 126 -5.62 17.34 1.66
CA LYS A 126 -6.95 16.94 2.15
C LYS A 126 -7.99 16.74 1.06
N LYS A 127 -8.07 17.69 0.12
CA LYS A 127 -9.07 17.69 -0.96
C LYS A 127 -8.90 16.46 -1.85
N VAL A 128 -7.66 16.16 -2.23
CA VAL A 128 -7.31 15.01 -3.09
C VAL A 128 -7.67 13.71 -2.37
N LEU A 129 -7.27 13.58 -1.10
CA LEU A 129 -7.60 12.41 -0.29
C LEU A 129 -9.12 12.20 -0.17
N LEU A 130 -9.85 13.23 0.24
CA LEU A 130 -11.31 13.13 0.43
C LEU A 130 -12.05 12.80 -0.87
N GLU A 131 -11.64 13.36 -1.99
CA GLU A 131 -12.22 13.05 -3.30
C GLU A 131 -11.99 11.58 -3.66
N LEU A 132 -10.76 11.11 -3.50
CA LEU A 132 -10.39 9.72 -3.76
C LEU A 132 -11.19 8.75 -2.88
N LEU A 133 -11.27 9.01 -1.57
CA LEU A 133 -12.02 8.16 -0.63
C LEU A 133 -13.52 8.11 -0.97
N LYS A 134 -14.11 9.25 -1.37
CA LYS A 134 -15.53 9.33 -1.76
C LYS A 134 -15.80 8.54 -3.03
N ASN A 135 -14.95 8.67 -4.03
CA ASN A 135 -15.07 7.90 -5.28
C ASN A 135 -14.92 6.40 -5.00
N GLY A 136 -14.02 6.03 -4.09
CA GLY A 136 -13.82 4.64 -3.65
C GLY A 136 -15.05 3.97 -3.06
N ILE A 137 -15.96 4.72 -2.41
CA ILE A 137 -17.18 4.13 -1.82
C ILE A 137 -18.00 3.38 -2.88
N GLU A 138 -18.04 3.86 -4.12
CA GLU A 138 -18.86 3.22 -5.14
C GLU A 138 -18.25 1.94 -5.72
N GLU A 139 -16.92 1.80 -5.65
CA GLU A 139 -16.18 0.70 -6.26
C GLU A 139 -15.86 -0.45 -5.28
N VAL A 140 -15.74 -0.16 -3.98
CA VAL A 140 -15.32 -1.16 -2.97
C VAL A 140 -16.42 -2.11 -2.54
N ARG A 141 -16.05 -3.37 -2.24
CA ARG A 141 -16.97 -4.38 -1.68
C ARG A 141 -17.46 -4.02 -0.28
N HIS A 142 -16.61 -3.41 0.54
CA HIS A 142 -16.93 -3.11 1.93
C HIS A 142 -17.11 -1.60 2.16
N LYS A 143 -18.12 -1.03 1.50
CA LYS A 143 -18.45 0.41 1.54
C LYS A 143 -18.52 0.97 2.96
N SER A 144 -19.10 0.20 3.88
CA SER A 144 -19.23 0.61 5.29
C SER A 144 -17.88 0.88 5.96
N ARG A 145 -16.81 0.16 5.59
CA ARG A 145 -15.48 0.35 6.17
C ARG A 145 -14.82 1.63 5.68
N VAL A 146 -14.95 1.93 4.39
CA VAL A 146 -14.45 3.20 3.81
C VAL A 146 -15.23 4.39 4.37
N CYS A 147 -16.55 4.29 4.52
CA CYS A 147 -17.33 5.34 5.17
C CYS A 147 -16.90 5.60 6.62
N ARG A 148 -16.55 4.56 7.40
CA ARG A 148 -16.00 4.76 8.76
C ARG A 148 -14.66 5.49 8.72
N ALA A 149 -13.75 5.08 7.85
CA ALA A 149 -12.46 5.75 7.71
C ALA A 149 -12.61 7.24 7.32
N ILE A 150 -13.57 7.57 6.45
CA ILE A 150 -13.90 8.97 6.12
C ILE A 150 -14.48 9.71 7.34
N ALA A 151 -15.32 9.05 8.14
CA ALA A 151 -15.85 9.65 9.36
C ALA A 151 -14.74 9.95 10.39
N ASP A 152 -13.79 9.03 10.55
CA ASP A 152 -12.62 9.19 11.43
C ASP A 152 -11.75 10.37 10.94
N LEU A 153 -11.54 10.48 9.63
CA LEU A 153 -10.85 11.63 9.03
C LEU A 153 -11.58 12.95 9.30
N TYR A 154 -12.91 12.99 9.20
CA TYR A 154 -13.68 14.19 9.57
C TYR A 154 -13.66 14.51 11.06
N ASP A 155 -13.44 13.52 11.92
CA ASP A 155 -13.21 13.74 13.35
C ASP A 155 -11.89 14.47 13.61
N ILE A 156 -10.82 14.03 12.95
CA ILE A 156 -9.51 14.68 12.96
C ILE A 156 -9.63 16.13 12.47
N LEU A 157 -10.42 16.35 11.42
CA LEU A 157 -10.70 17.68 10.86
C LEU A 157 -11.71 18.51 11.67
N GLN A 158 -12.21 17.98 12.78
CA GLN A 158 -13.21 18.61 13.66
C GLN A 158 -14.55 18.96 12.97
N ASP A 159 -14.88 18.32 11.85
CA ASP A 159 -16.15 18.48 11.14
C ASP A 159 -17.18 17.43 11.62
N LYS A 160 -17.87 17.78 12.71
CA LYS A 160 -18.87 16.91 13.34
C LYS A 160 -20.05 16.59 12.41
N VAL A 161 -20.43 17.52 11.53
CA VAL A 161 -21.58 17.33 10.62
C VAL A 161 -21.24 16.25 9.61
N MET A 162 -20.07 16.34 8.98
CA MET A 162 -19.63 15.36 7.99
C MET A 162 -19.31 14.02 8.65
N LYS A 163 -18.70 14.01 9.84
CA LYS A 163 -18.51 12.79 10.63
C LYS A 163 -19.82 12.02 10.80
N GLN A 164 -20.87 12.69 11.30
CA GLN A 164 -22.17 12.04 11.53
C GLN A 164 -22.82 11.55 10.23
N LYS A 165 -22.71 12.32 9.14
CA LYS A 165 -23.17 11.89 7.82
C LYS A 165 -22.54 10.57 7.39
N TYR A 166 -21.22 10.43 7.49
CA TYR A 166 -20.53 9.20 7.07
C TYR A 166 -20.73 8.03 8.03
N LEU A 167 -20.91 8.27 9.34
CA LEU A 167 -21.33 7.23 10.28
C LEU A 167 -22.72 6.67 9.93
N ALA A 168 -23.67 7.54 9.60
CA ALA A 168 -25.00 7.13 9.15
C ALA A 168 -24.94 6.31 7.85
N MET A 169 -24.12 6.74 6.88
CA MET A 169 -23.88 5.98 5.65
C MET A 169 -23.25 4.62 5.93
N ALA A 170 -22.24 4.56 6.81
CA ALA A 170 -21.60 3.30 7.20
C ALA A 170 -22.61 2.32 7.84
N ALA A 171 -23.49 2.81 8.72
CA ALA A 171 -24.55 2.01 9.34
C ALA A 171 -25.61 1.55 8.32
N LYS A 172 -25.89 2.35 7.28
CA LYS A 172 -26.77 1.94 6.17
C LYS A 172 -26.14 0.80 5.38
N TYR A 173 -24.88 0.94 4.97
CA TYR A 173 -24.19 -0.11 4.20
C TYR A 173 -23.99 -1.40 5.01
N ALA A 174 -23.69 -1.31 6.31
CA ALA A 174 -23.54 -2.48 7.16
C ALA A 174 -24.84 -3.30 7.33
N ARG A 175 -26.00 -2.63 7.31
CA ARG A 175 -27.33 -3.26 7.39
C ARG A 175 -27.85 -3.74 6.03
N GLY A 176 -27.39 -3.11 4.95
CA GLY A 176 -27.89 -3.31 3.60
C GLY A 176 -27.27 -4.47 2.82
N GLY A 177 -26.25 -5.15 3.36
CA GLY A 177 -25.71 -6.41 2.83
C GLY A 177 -25.54 -6.44 1.30
N MET A 178 -24.69 -5.57 0.76
CA MET A 178 -24.10 -5.71 -0.58
C MET A 178 -22.62 -5.37 -0.50
#